data_AF-A0A238U4M5-F1
#
_entry.id   AF-A0A238U4M5-F1
#
_cell.length_a   1.000
_cell.length_b   1.000
_cell.length_c   1.000
_cell.angle_alpha   90.00
_cell.angle_beta   90.00
_cell.angle_gamma   90.00
#
_symmetry.space_group_name_H-M   'P 1'
#
loop_
_entity.id
_entity.type
_entity.pdbx_description
1 polymer ?
#
loop_
_entity_poly.entity_id
_entity_poly.type
_entity_poly.pdbx_seq_one_letter_code
_entity_poly.pdbx_strand_id
1 'polypeptide(L)'
;MRKPILLEHNHWISIEEIEVLDHGLNWSNWVDTYPCKGRWEIELCKSDDSIFEIKIFMPASEWNQKNHHGFWRVYYGRIEFTNTKLFIWQNEDVPVSIHYYEIESEIELTIFKRKIRFRKKTHE
;
A
#
# COMPACT_ATOMS: atom_id res chain seq x y z
N MET A 1 -12.89 10.29 18.31
CA MET A 1 -11.92 10.44 17.20
C MET A 1 -12.68 10.41 15.89
N ARG A 2 -12.33 11.26 14.92
CA ARG A 2 -12.90 11.19 13.57
C ARG A 2 -12.45 9.89 12.90
N LYS A 3 -13.35 9.24 12.15
CA LYS A 3 -13.01 8.05 11.36
C LYS A 3 -12.01 8.46 10.25
N PRO A 4 -10.87 7.77 10.10
CA PRO A 4 -9.92 8.05 9.04
C PRO A 4 -10.54 7.94 7.64
N ILE A 5 -10.16 8.83 6.73
CA ILE A 5 -10.64 8.90 5.34
C ILE A 5 -10.28 7.64 4.57
N LEU A 6 -9.16 7.00 4.90
CA LEU A 6 -8.77 5.69 4.36
C LEU A 6 -9.93 4.67 4.47
N LEU A 7 -10.69 4.70 5.58
CA LEU A 7 -11.79 3.77 5.85
C LEU A 7 -13.14 4.14 5.16
N GLU A 8 -13.17 5.16 4.32
CA GLU A 8 -14.37 5.56 3.57
C GLU A 8 -14.57 4.80 2.26
N HIS A 9 -13.52 4.15 1.76
CA HIS A 9 -13.54 3.45 0.48
C HIS A 9 -12.68 2.19 0.52
N ASN A 10 -13.09 1.17 -0.22
CA ASN A 10 -12.41 -0.12 -0.15
C ASN A 10 -11.16 -0.18 -1.03
N HIS A 11 -11.09 0.59 -2.12
CA HIS A 11 -10.00 0.48 -3.09
C HIS A 11 -9.34 1.82 -3.37
N TRP A 12 -8.05 1.94 -3.12
CA TRP A 12 -7.28 3.14 -3.40
C TRP A 12 -6.19 2.84 -4.41
N ILE A 13 -5.84 3.83 -5.20
CA ILE A 13 -4.80 3.72 -6.22
C ILE A 13 -3.86 4.91 -6.12
N SER A 14 -2.57 4.68 -6.31
CA SER A 14 -1.60 5.77 -6.30
C SER A 14 -1.91 6.75 -7.42
N ILE A 15 -1.73 8.04 -7.12
CA ILE A 15 -1.98 9.12 -8.08
C ILE A 15 -0.98 9.04 -9.23
N GLU A 16 0.25 8.71 -8.89
CA GLU A 16 1.38 8.62 -9.80
C GLU A 16 1.72 7.16 -10.08
N GLU A 17 2.23 6.91 -11.28
CA GLU A 17 2.97 5.68 -11.55
C GLU A 17 4.35 5.76 -10.92
N ILE A 18 4.74 4.73 -10.19
CA ILE A 18 5.97 4.68 -9.42
C ILE A 18 6.84 3.57 -10.01
N GLU A 19 8.10 3.90 -10.26
CA GLU A 19 9.10 2.90 -10.58
C GLU A 19 9.55 2.16 -9.32
N VAL A 20 9.39 0.84 -9.40
CA VAL A 20 9.63 -0.17 -8.40
C VAL A 20 10.96 -0.84 -8.77
N LEU A 21 11.94 -0.82 -7.84
CA LEU A 21 13.38 -1.10 -8.03
C LEU A 21 14.17 0.08 -8.60
N ASP A 22 14.52 1.02 -7.71
CA ASP A 22 15.70 1.86 -7.88
C ASP A 22 16.84 1.16 -7.13
N HIS A 23 17.99 0.95 -7.76
CA HIS A 23 19.12 0.17 -7.24
C HIS A 23 19.68 0.65 -5.88
N GLY A 24 19.20 1.78 -5.34
CA GLY A 24 19.48 2.25 -3.98
C GLY A 24 18.54 1.74 -2.87
N LEU A 25 17.45 1.03 -3.21
CA LEU A 25 16.54 0.41 -2.24
C LEU A 25 16.87 -1.08 -2.17
N ASN A 26 17.63 -1.50 -1.14
CA ASN A 26 17.91 -2.91 -0.86
C ASN A 26 16.60 -3.71 -0.66
N TRP A 27 16.03 -4.23 -1.74
CA TRP A 27 15.02 -5.31 -1.73
C TRP A 27 15.72 -6.67 -1.91
N SER A 28 16.93 -6.80 -1.34
CA SER A 28 18.01 -7.66 -1.86
C SER A 28 17.85 -9.16 -1.67
N ASN A 29 16.71 -9.69 -1.21
CA ASN A 29 16.63 -11.12 -0.91
C ASN A 29 15.51 -11.87 -1.62
N TRP A 30 14.67 -11.21 -2.44
CA TRP A 30 13.49 -11.88 -2.98
C TRP A 30 13.22 -11.54 -4.45
N VAL A 31 13.60 -12.52 -5.28
CA VAL A 31 13.04 -12.88 -6.60
C VAL A 31 13.37 -11.94 -7.75
N ASP A 32 13.63 -12.56 -8.90
CA ASP A 32 13.88 -12.07 -10.27
C ASP A 32 12.94 -10.94 -10.75
N THR A 33 12.93 -9.83 -10.03
CA THR A 33 12.08 -8.67 -10.26
C THR A 33 12.90 -7.59 -10.95
N TYR A 34 12.34 -7.02 -12.01
CA TYR A 34 12.96 -5.97 -12.82
C TYR A 34 12.30 -4.62 -12.59
N PRO A 35 13.01 -3.50 -12.89
CA PRO A 35 12.43 -2.17 -12.86
C PRO A 35 11.09 -2.16 -13.61
N CYS A 36 10.03 -1.89 -12.88
CA CYS A 36 8.70 -1.80 -13.45
C CYS A 36 8.03 -0.52 -12.94
N LYS A 37 7.26 0.11 -13.82
CA LYS A 37 6.52 1.32 -13.52
C LYS A 37 5.04 1.00 -13.52
N GLY A 38 4.35 1.38 -12.46
CA GLY A 38 2.91 1.15 -12.33
C GLY A 38 2.31 1.88 -11.15
N ARG A 39 0.98 1.82 -11.04
CA ARG A 39 0.28 2.39 -9.88
C ARG A 39 0.22 1.36 -8.76
N TRP A 40 0.44 1.81 -7.53
CA TRP A 40 0.27 1.00 -6.33
C TRP A 40 -1.20 0.97 -5.94
N GLU A 41 -1.64 -0.10 -5.32
CA GLU A 41 -3.05 -0.27 -4.91
C GLU A 41 -3.15 -0.55 -3.42
N ILE A 42 -4.25 -0.10 -2.81
CA ILE A 42 -4.63 -0.45 -1.44
C ILE A 42 -6.02 -1.05 -1.51
N GLU A 43 -6.19 -2.20 -0.90
CA GLU A 43 -7.49 -2.80 -0.65
C GLU A 43 -7.77 -2.83 0.85
N LEU A 44 -8.98 -2.44 1.22
CA LEU A 44 -9.52 -2.62 2.57
C LEU A 44 -10.63 -3.67 2.54
N CYS A 45 -10.52 -4.63 3.44
CA CYS A 45 -11.54 -5.62 3.69
C CYS A 45 -12.08 -5.40 5.10
N LYS A 46 -13.40 -5.36 5.26
CA LYS A 46 -14.05 -5.31 6.57
C LYS A 46 -14.40 -6.73 6.98
N SER A 47 -13.96 -7.16 8.17
CA SER A 47 -14.49 -8.37 8.80
C SER A 47 -15.77 -8.04 9.59
N ASP A 48 -16.57 -9.06 9.89
CA ASP A 48 -17.84 -8.91 10.60
C ASP A 48 -17.68 -8.26 12.00
N ASP A 49 -16.49 -8.37 12.61
CA ASP A 49 -16.17 -7.89 13.96
C ASP A 49 -15.69 -6.43 14.03
N SER A 50 -15.97 -5.61 13.01
CA SER A 50 -15.46 -4.23 12.89
C SER A 50 -13.93 -4.12 12.82
N ILE A 51 -13.25 -5.23 12.58
CA ILE A 51 -11.83 -5.27 12.29
C ILE A 51 -11.66 -4.98 10.79
N PHE A 52 -10.80 -4.03 10.49
CA PHE A 52 -10.40 -3.75 9.11
C PHE A 52 -9.08 -4.47 8.84
N GLU A 53 -8.99 -5.08 7.67
CA GLU A 53 -7.74 -5.54 7.10
C GLU A 53 -7.35 -4.63 5.95
N ILE A 54 -6.05 -4.39 5.82
CA ILE A 54 -5.46 -3.71 4.67
C ILE A 54 -4.62 -4.68 3.87
N LYS A 55 -4.57 -4.49 2.57
CA LYS A 55 -3.57 -5.06 1.66
C LYS A 55 -3.00 -3.94 0.83
N ILE A 56 -1.68 -3.80 0.84
CA ILE A 56 -0.97 -2.80 0.04
C ILE A 56 -0.20 -3.55 -1.05
N PHE A 57 -0.46 -3.19 -2.29
CA PHE A 57 0.05 -3.82 -3.48
C PHE A 57 0.98 -2.88 -4.24
N MET A 58 2.09 -3.44 -4.68
CA MET A 58 3.10 -2.80 -5.50
C MET A 58 3.07 -3.45 -6.89
N PRO A 59 3.18 -2.68 -7.98
CA PRO A 59 3.28 -3.26 -9.32
C PRO A 59 4.53 -4.15 -9.41
N ALA A 60 4.44 -5.26 -10.14
CA ALA A 60 5.53 -6.21 -10.33
C ALA A 60 5.59 -6.71 -11.77
N SER A 61 6.80 -7.08 -12.21
CA SER A 61 7.04 -7.71 -13.51
C SER A 61 7.80 -9.00 -13.31
N GLU A 62 7.41 -10.05 -14.04
CA GLU A 62 8.17 -11.28 -14.14
C GLU A 62 9.36 -11.13 -15.08
N TRP A 63 10.33 -12.02 -14.93
CA TRP A 63 11.49 -12.11 -15.81
C TRP A 63 11.06 -12.33 -17.27
N ASN A 64 11.64 -11.58 -18.22
CA ASN A 64 11.34 -11.58 -19.66
C ASN A 64 9.98 -10.97 -20.10
N GLN A 65 9.22 -10.31 -19.22
CA GLN A 65 8.01 -9.60 -19.63
C GLN A 65 8.27 -8.09 -19.69
N LYS A 66 8.08 -7.49 -20.88
CA LYS A 66 8.26 -6.04 -21.12
C LYS A 66 7.12 -5.19 -20.56
N ASN A 67 5.96 -5.80 -20.32
CA ASN A 67 4.77 -5.14 -19.82
C ASN A 67 4.44 -5.68 -18.43
N HIS A 68 3.94 -4.80 -17.56
CA HIS A 68 3.49 -5.14 -16.21
C HIS A 68 2.39 -6.21 -16.24
N HIS A 69 2.55 -7.31 -15.49
CA HIS A 69 1.57 -8.40 -15.47
C HIS A 69 1.13 -8.86 -14.07
N GLY A 70 1.44 -8.12 -13.00
CA GLY A 70 0.93 -8.50 -11.68
C GLY A 70 1.23 -7.53 -10.55
N PHE A 71 0.68 -7.85 -9.38
CA PHE A 71 0.90 -7.07 -8.16
C PHE A 71 1.58 -7.94 -7.10
N TRP A 72 2.61 -7.41 -6.47
CA TRP A 72 3.20 -7.99 -5.27
C TRP A 72 2.59 -7.37 -4.01
N ARG A 73 2.26 -8.18 -3.02
CA ARG A 73 1.72 -7.69 -1.75
C ARG A 73 2.86 -7.29 -0.82
N VAL A 74 2.90 -6.01 -0.47
CA VAL A 74 3.94 -5.42 0.38
C VAL A 74 3.60 -5.55 1.85
N TYR A 75 2.39 -5.15 2.23
CA TYR A 75 1.90 -5.22 3.61
C TYR A 75 0.48 -5.77 3.62
N TYR A 76 0.17 -6.60 4.62
CA TYR A 76 -1.18 -7.09 4.83
C TYR A 76 -1.48 -7.41 6.28
N GLY A 77 -2.71 -7.19 6.73
CA GLY A 77 -3.16 -7.58 8.06
C GLY A 77 -4.14 -6.60 8.68
N ARG A 78 -4.44 -6.83 9.97
CA ARG A 78 -5.34 -5.96 10.75
C ARG A 78 -4.76 -4.56 10.87
N ILE A 79 -5.61 -3.54 10.77
CA ILE A 79 -5.20 -2.14 10.94
C ILE A 79 -5.68 -1.51 12.23
N GLU A 80 -4.80 -0.71 12.81
CA GLU A 80 -5.08 0.18 13.93
C GLU A 80 -4.54 1.57 13.65
N PHE A 81 -5.24 2.60 14.11
CA PHE A 81 -4.92 3.99 13.80
C PHE A 81 -4.56 4.79 15.03
N THR A 82 -3.66 5.75 14.82
CA THR A 82 -3.48 6.92 15.67
C THR A 82 -3.65 8.18 14.82
N ASN A 83 -3.34 9.36 15.36
CA ASN A 83 -3.44 10.61 14.61
C ASN A 83 -2.43 10.73 13.45
N THR A 84 -1.31 10.00 13.51
CA THR A 84 -0.20 10.15 12.55
C THR A 84 0.37 8.83 12.04
N LYS A 85 -0.06 7.71 12.61
CA LYS A 85 0.42 6.37 12.28
C LYS A 85 -0.71 5.40 12.02
N LEU A 86 -0.51 4.58 11.00
CA LEU A 86 -1.22 3.37 10.67
C LEU A 86 -0.36 2.19 11.13
N PHE A 87 -0.88 1.34 12.00
CA PHE A 87 -0.27 0.08 12.40
C PHE A 87 -0.89 -1.05 11.61
N ILE A 88 -0.06 -1.87 10.97
CA ILE A 88 -0.49 -3.06 10.22
C ILE A 88 0.04 -4.29 10.96
N TRP A 89 -0.86 -5.00 11.62
CA TRP A 89 -0.59 -6.24 12.36
C TRP A 89 -0.63 -7.42 11.38
N GLN A 90 0.54 -7.80 10.87
CA GLN A 90 0.69 -8.98 10.00
C GLN A 90 0.76 -10.28 10.81
N ASN A 91 1.13 -10.14 12.09
CA ASN A 91 1.14 -11.13 13.16
C ASN A 91 0.80 -10.40 14.47
N GLU A 92 0.68 -11.12 15.58
CA GLU A 92 0.25 -10.57 16.86
C GLU A 92 1.36 -9.90 17.68
N ASP A 93 2.63 -10.03 17.27
CA ASP A 93 3.76 -9.63 18.12
C ASP A 93 4.23 -8.19 17.87
N VAL A 94 4.42 -7.82 16.59
CA VAL A 94 4.98 -6.51 16.22
C VAL A 94 4.34 -5.99 14.93
N PRO A 95 3.61 -4.85 14.97
CA PRO A 95 3.01 -4.28 13.78
C PRO A 95 4.04 -3.52 12.94
N VAL A 96 3.83 -3.48 11.63
CA VAL A 96 4.49 -2.50 10.77
C VAL A 96 3.86 -1.14 11.03
N SER A 97 4.68 -0.15 11.36
CA SER A 97 4.23 1.23 11.59
C SER A 97 4.49 2.08 10.34
N ILE A 98 3.42 2.64 9.77
CA ILE A 98 3.46 3.51 8.61
C ILE A 98 2.98 4.89 9.02
N HIS A 99 3.74 5.93 8.67
CA HIS A 99 3.26 7.30 8.79
C HIS A 99 2.19 7.55 7.73
N TYR A 100 1.05 8.11 8.13
CA TYR A 100 0.01 8.54 7.22
C TYR A 100 -0.38 9.99 7.43
N TYR A 101 -0.85 10.62 6.36
CA TYR A 101 -1.41 11.96 6.37
C TYR A 101 -2.64 12.01 5.46
N GLU A 102 -3.68 12.71 5.89
CA GLU A 102 -4.93 12.88 5.13
C GLU A 102 -4.93 14.24 4.43
N ILE A 103 -5.24 14.25 3.13
CA ILE A 103 -5.27 15.46 2.30
C ILE A 103 -6.59 15.46 1.55
N GLU A 104 -7.59 16.18 2.06
CA GLU A 104 -8.93 16.26 1.46
C GLU A 104 -9.56 14.89 1.18
N SER A 105 -9.50 14.41 -0.07
CA SER A 105 -10.06 13.12 -0.52
C SER A 105 -8.99 12.04 -0.76
N GLU A 106 -7.75 12.31 -0.36
CA GLU A 106 -6.57 11.51 -0.58
C GLU A 106 -5.89 11.15 0.73
N ILE A 107 -5.03 10.13 0.65
CA ILE A 107 -4.15 9.72 1.74
C ILE A 107 -2.71 9.65 1.24
N GLU A 108 -1.77 10.11 2.04
CA GLU A 108 -0.34 9.90 1.83
C GLU A 108 0.16 8.84 2.82
N LEU A 109 0.80 7.78 2.34
CA LEU A 109 1.46 6.77 3.15
C LEU A 109 2.98 6.84 2.94
N THR A 110 3.74 6.73 4.03
CA THR A 110 5.21 6.59 3.95
C THR A 110 5.60 5.11 3.92
N ILE A 111 5.75 4.54 2.73
CA ILE A 111 6.11 3.13 2.52
C ILE A 111 7.55 3.06 2.04
N PHE A 112 8.40 2.25 2.69
CA PHE A 112 9.83 2.13 2.38
C PHE A 112 10.56 3.48 2.23
N LYS A 113 10.28 4.43 3.14
CA LYS A 113 10.80 5.82 3.13
C LYS A 113 10.36 6.67 1.93
N ARG A 114 9.42 6.21 1.11
CA ARG A 114 8.78 6.99 0.04
C ARG A 114 7.40 7.44 0.48
N LYS A 115 7.06 8.69 0.19
CA LYS A 115 5.71 9.24 0.35
C LYS A 115 4.91 8.92 -0.90
N ILE A 116 3.85 8.14 -0.75
CA ILE A 116 2.99 7.73 -1.85
C ILE A 116 1.59 8.26 -1.57
N ARG A 117 1.06 9.08 -2.49
CA ARG A 117 -0.32 9.58 -2.42
C ARG A 117 -1.26 8.66 -3.16
N PHE A 118 -2.37 8.34 -2.51
CA PHE A 118 -3.43 7.51 -3.03
C PHE A 118 -4.75 8.27 -3.05
N ARG A 119 -5.51 8.02 -4.11
CA ARG A 119 -6.88 8.50 -4.28
C ARG A 119 -7.83 7.32 -4.37
N LYS A 120 -9.13 7.58 -4.15
CA LYS A 120 -10.18 6.57 -4.34
C LYS A 120 -10.11 6.04 -5.78
N LYS A 121 -10.01 4.72 -5.96
CA LYS A 121 -10.09 4.07 -7.27
C LYS A 121 -11.57 4.08 -7.69
N THR A 122 -11.92 4.91 -8.66
CA THR A 122 -13.21 4.87 -9.34
C THR A 122 -13.16 3.75 -10.38
N HIS A 123 -14.26 3.01 -10.57
CA HIS A 123 -14.34 2.02 -11.65
C HIS A 123 -14.15 2.77 -12.99
N GLU A 124 -13.04 2.50 -13.67
CA GLU A 124 -12.82 2.77 -15.09
C GLU A 124 -13.11 1.50 -15.90
#